data_AF-A0A7V3JA04-F1
#
_entry.id   AF-A0A7V3JA04-F1
#
_cell.length_a   1.000
_cell.length_b   1.000
_cell.length_c   1.000
_cell.angle_alpha   90.00
_cell.angle_beta   90.00
_cell.angle_gamma   90.00
#
_symmetry.space_group_name_H-M   'P 1'
#
loop_
_entity.id
_entity.type
_entity.pdbx_description
1 polymer ?
#
loop_
_entity_poly.entity_id
_entity_poly.type
_entity_poly.pdbx_seq_one_letter_code
_entity_poly.pdbx_strand_id
1 'polypeptide(L)' 'MAKKPTKRQQKAISEDVSKLVRGYEKTGKITTSRATYHPKNKKEAIKQALAVEYGKRGIGRAGRRSKK' A
#
# COMPACT_ATOMS: atom_id res chain seq x y z
N MET A 1 4.41 -9.43 -18.27
CA MET A 1 3.77 -10.13 -17.14
C MET A 1 3.92 -9.30 -15.86
N ALA A 2 2.88 -9.16 -15.05
CA ALA A 2 3.01 -8.52 -13.74
C ALA A 2 3.84 -9.42 -12.82
N LYS A 3 4.90 -8.88 -12.19
CA LYS A 3 5.69 -9.65 -11.21
C LYS A 3 4.79 -10.00 -10.02
N LYS A 4 4.67 -11.30 -9.73
CA LYS A 4 4.00 -11.79 -8.52
C LYS A 4 4.94 -11.57 -7.32
N PRO A 5 4.45 -11.09 -6.17
CA PRO A 5 5.28 -10.93 -4.98
C PRO A 5 5.75 -12.30 -4.46
N THR A 6 7.02 -12.40 -4.06
CA THR A 6 7.55 -13.59 -3.36
C THR A 6 6.90 -13.74 -1.98
N LYS A 7 6.95 -14.93 -1.37
CA LYS A 7 6.38 -15.15 -0.01
C LYS A 7 6.90 -14.15 1.03
N ARG A 8 8.20 -13.82 0.98
CA ARG A 8 8.82 -12.80 1.85
C ARG A 8 8.25 -11.40 1.58
N GLN A 9 8.07 -11.04 0.31
CA GLN A 9 7.47 -9.76 -0.06
C GLN A 9 6.00 -9.67 0.33
N GLN A 10 5.23 -10.75 0.18
CA GLN A 10 3.83 -10.81 0.61
C GLN A 10 3.70 -10.58 2.11
N LYS A 11 4.51 -11.28 2.93
CA LYS A 11 4.51 -11.11 4.39
C LYS A 11 4.77 -9.64 4.77
N ALA A 12 5.81 -9.06 4.18
CA ALA A 12 6.18 -7.70 4.49
C ALA A 12 5.15 -6.66 3.97
N ILE A 13 4.48 -6.89 2.83
CA ILE A 13 3.34 -6.08 2.39
C ILE A 13 2.20 -6.17 3.41
N SER A 14 1.84 -7.37 3.86
CA SER A 14 0.75 -7.55 4.83
C SER A 14 1.02 -6.86 6.16
N GLU A 15 2.27 -6.92 6.65
CA GLU A 15 2.70 -6.22 7.87
C GLU A 15 2.64 -4.70 7.72
N ASP A 16 3.16 -4.16 6.62
CA ASP A 16 3.17 -2.71 6.35
C ASP A 16 1.75 -2.18 6.14
N VAL A 17 0.91 -2.89 5.40
CA VAL A 17 -0.52 -2.56 5.22
C VAL A 17 -1.24 -2.55 6.56
N SER A 18 -1.00 -3.55 7.42
CA SER A 18 -1.62 -3.60 8.76
C SER A 18 -1.21 -2.41 9.62
N LYS A 19 0.06 -1.98 9.56
CA LYS A 19 0.53 -0.77 10.25
C LYS A 19 -0.17 0.49 9.75
N LEU A 20 -0.30 0.65 8.43
CA LEU A 20 -0.97 1.80 7.82
C LEU A 20 -2.46 1.86 8.18
N VAL A 21 -3.15 0.72 8.14
CA VAL A 21 -4.58 0.63 8.49
C VAL A 21 -4.80 0.89 9.98
N ARG A 22 -3.94 0.34 10.87
CA ARG A 22 -3.99 0.67 12.31
C ARG A 22 -3.72 2.15 12.57
N GLY A 23 -2.79 2.77 11.83
CA GLY A 23 -2.55 4.20 11.89
C GLY A 23 -3.78 5.01 11.46
N TYR A 24 -4.46 4.57 10.40
CA TYR A 24 -5.73 5.14 9.97
C TYR A 24 -6.82 5.01 11.05
N GLU A 25 -6.98 3.85 11.69
CA GLU A 25 -7.97 3.68 12.76
C GLU A 25 -7.76 4.65 13.93
N LYS A 26 -6.51 5.06 14.18
CA LYS A 26 -6.17 6.02 15.23
C LYS A 26 -6.28 7.49 14.81
N THR A 27 -6.06 7.80 13.53
CA THR A 27 -5.86 9.18 13.07
C THR A 27 -6.83 9.64 11.98
N GLY A 28 -7.63 8.73 11.43
CA GLY A 28 -8.48 8.97 10.27
C GLY A 28 -7.73 9.14 8.95
N LYS A 29 -6.40 8.99 8.93
CA LYS A 29 -5.57 9.24 7.74
C LYS A 29 -4.46 8.22 7.56
N ILE A 30 -4.08 7.97 6.31
CA ILE A 30 -2.91 7.17 5.95
C ILE A 30 -1.81 8.14 5.53
N THR A 31 -0.77 8.26 6.34
CA THR A 31 0.40 9.10 6.02
C THR A 31 1.53 8.22 5.50
N THR A 32 2.11 8.62 4.39
CA THR A 32 3.31 7.99 3.80
C THR A 32 4.37 9.06 3.60
N SER A 33 5.62 8.69 3.36
CA SER A 33 6.70 9.67 3.12
C SER A 33 6.46 10.57 1.90
N ARG A 34 5.54 10.20 0.99
CA ARG A 34 5.26 10.94 -0.25
C ARG A 34 3.93 11.68 -0.26
N ALA A 35 2.96 11.22 0.53
CA ALA A 35 1.59 11.73 0.50
C ALA A 35 0.81 11.32 1.74
N THR A 36 -0.19 12.15 2.07
CA THR A 36 -1.21 11.85 3.07
C THR A 36 -2.53 11.58 2.35
N TYR A 37 -3.17 10.47 2.70
CA TYR A 37 -4.45 10.07 2.14
C TYR A 37 -5.53 10.12 3.23
N HIS A 38 -6.73 10.56 2.86
CA HIS A 38 -7.91 10.61 3.72
C HIS A 38 -8.98 9.63 3.21
N PRO A 39 -8.78 8.32 3.40
CA PRO A 39 -9.78 7.34 3.00
C PRO A 39 -11.05 7.50 3.84
N LYS A 40 -12.22 7.39 3.21
CA LYS A 40 -13.53 7.60 3.87
C LYS A 40 -13.94 6.44 4.75
N ASN A 41 -13.43 5.24 4.45
CA ASN A 41 -13.75 4.02 5.17
C ASN A 41 -12.56 3.07 5.21
N LYS A 42 -12.64 2.05 6.08
CA LYS A 42 -11.57 1.06 6.27
C LYS A 42 -11.24 0.28 4.99
N LYS A 43 -12.23 0.00 4.13
CA LYS A 43 -12.00 -0.70 2.84
C LYS A 43 -11.13 0.14 1.91
N GLU A 44 -11.43 1.43 1.82
CA GLU A 44 -10.66 2.39 1.02
C GLU A 44 -9.25 2.58 1.61
N ALA A 45 -9.13 2.62 2.94
CA ALA A 45 -7.85 2.66 3.63
C ALA A 45 -6.97 1.45 3.27
N ILE A 46 -7.52 0.23 3.32
CA ILE A 46 -6.82 -0.99 2.91
C ILE A 46 -6.39 -0.91 1.44
N LYS A 47 -7.29 -0.46 0.55
CA LYS A 47 -7.00 -0.31 -0.89
C LYS A 47 -5.85 0.67 -1.14
N GLN A 48 -5.86 1.83 -0.47
CA GLN A 48 -4.80 2.83 -0.56
C GLN A 48 -3.47 2.27 -0.03
N ALA A 49 -3.49 1.64 1.15
CA ALA A 49 -2.31 1.06 1.77
C ALA A 49 -1.67 -0.02 0.88
N LEU A 50 -2.49 -0.89 0.28
CA LEU A 50 -2.03 -1.88 -0.69
C LEU A 50 -1.41 -1.19 -1.90
N ALA A 51 -2.09 -0.20 -2.51
CA ALA A 51 -1.56 0.51 -3.68
C ALA A 51 -0.20 1.17 -3.39
N VAL A 52 -0.03 1.77 -2.21
CA VAL A 52 1.23 2.37 -1.76
C VAL A 52 2.32 1.32 -1.65
N GLU A 53 2.10 0.22 -0.92
CA GLU A 53 3.13 -0.78 -0.66
C GLU A 53 3.49 -1.59 -1.92
N TYR A 54 2.50 -1.96 -2.73
CA TYR A 54 2.75 -2.59 -4.03
C TYR A 54 3.52 -1.65 -4.96
N GLY A 55 3.17 -0.35 -4.98
CA GLY A 55 3.87 0.67 -5.76
C GLY A 55 5.32 0.88 -5.28
N LYS A 56 5.54 0.96 -3.97
CA LYS A 56 6.88 1.10 -3.35
C LYS A 56 7.81 -0.06 -3.71
N ARG A 57 7.26 -1.26 -3.84
CA ARG A 57 8.02 -2.49 -4.14
C ARG A 57 8.11 -2.82 -5.63
N GLY A 58 7.47 -2.03 -6.50
CA GLY A 58 7.47 -2.28 -7.95
C GLY A 58 6.68 -3.53 -8.37
N ILE A 59 5.66 -3.91 -7.58
CA ILE A 59 4.93 -5.17 -7.76
C ILE A 59 3.54 -4.87 -8.35
N GLY A 60 3.09 -5.71 -9.30
CA GLY A 60 1.78 -5.56 -9.94
C GLY A 60 1.65 -4.37 -10.89
N ARG A 61 0.41 -4.04 -11.29
CA ARG A 61 0.12 -2.87 -12.16
C ARG A 61 0.48 -1.53 -11.48
N ALA A 62 0.36 -1.44 -10.16
CA ALA A 62 0.69 -0.23 -9.40
C ALA A 62 2.19 0.11 -9.42
N GLY A 63 3.06 -0.91 -9.47
CA GLY A 63 4.50 -0.73 -9.64
C GLY A 63 4.94 -0.48 -11.09
N ARG A 64 4.05 -0.64 -12.07
CA ARG A 64 4.30 -0.41 -13.50
C ARG A 64 4.19 1.08 -13.81
N ARG A 65 4.98 1.93 -13.14
CA ARG A 65 5.27 3.24 -13.73
C ARG A 65 6.07 2.97 -14.99
N SER A 66 5.42 3.24 -16.13
CA SER A 66 6.02 3.22 -17.46
C SER A 66 7.36 3.94 -17.39
N LYS A 67 8.47 3.21 -17.45
CA LYS A 67 9.71 3.78 -17.97
C LYS A 67 9.37 4.11 -19.42
N LYS A 68 9.22 5.40 -19.72
CA LYS A 68 9.26 5.91 -21.08
C LYS A 68 10.72 5.88 -21.52
#